data_AF-A0A952EU37-F1
#
_entry.id   AF-A0A952EU37-F1
#
_cell.length_a   1.000
_cell.length_b   1.000
_cell.length_c   1.000
_cell.angle_alpha   90.00
_cell.angle_beta   90.00
_cell.angle_gamma   90.00
#
_symmetry.space_group_name_H-M   'P 1'
#
loop_
_entity.id
_entity.type
_entity.pdbx_description
1 polymer ?
#
loop_
_entity_poly.entity_id
_entity_poly.type
_entity_poly.pdbx_seq_one_letter_code
_entity_poly.pdbx_strand_id
1 'polypeptide(L)'
;MTALAPTLQAFFTDRLTRQRNASPHTIAGYRDTWRMLLAFAAARTGTAPSMLDLDDLGAPLIAAFLDHLEDDRGNSVRTRNTRLSAIHSLFRYAALIHPEHAQSISRVLAIPPKRFDRALICYLTEPEVEALLATCDQTAWTGRRDHTMLLLDVQTGLRISELIGLTPADVHLGVGAHVVCHGKGRKERAIPLTTDTRAVLRNWLAEHPAGPTAPLFPSRQGRPLSRDAIERRITHYAALAAQDCHSLHDK
;
A
#
# COMPACT_ATOMS: atom_id res chain seq x y z
N MET A 1 31.30 -12.37 17.58
CA MET A 1 30.21 -12.20 16.59
C MET A 1 29.35 -11.06 17.06
N THR A 2 28.93 -10.16 16.17
CA THR A 2 28.09 -9.03 16.58
C THR A 2 26.66 -9.49 16.91
N ALA A 3 25.97 -8.78 17.78
CA ALA A 3 24.59 -9.10 18.17
C ALA A 3 23.58 -8.75 17.07
N LEU A 4 23.95 -7.83 16.17
CA LEU A 4 23.07 -7.31 15.13
C LEU A 4 22.61 -8.37 14.11
N ALA A 5 23.54 -9.12 13.52
CA ALA A 5 23.23 -10.08 12.46
C ALA A 5 22.24 -11.19 12.90
N PRO A 6 22.48 -11.93 14.00
CA PRO A 6 21.51 -12.93 14.48
C PRO A 6 20.17 -12.28 14.89
N THR A 7 20.18 -11.06 15.43
CA THR A 7 18.96 -10.32 15.78
C THR A 7 18.13 -9.95 14.56
N LEU A 8 18.78 -9.49 13.47
CA LEU A 8 18.11 -9.21 12.20
C LEU A 8 17.47 -10.48 11.63
N GLN A 9 18.19 -11.60 11.63
CA GLN A 9 17.66 -12.88 11.16
C GLN A 9 16.41 -13.25 11.96
N ALA A 10 16.51 -13.36 13.29
CA ALA A 10 15.40 -13.73 14.16
C ALA A 10 14.22 -12.74 14.07
N PHE A 11 14.51 -11.46 13.85
CA PHE A 11 13.47 -10.45 13.62
C PHE A 11 12.66 -10.74 12.34
N PHE A 12 13.30 -11.05 11.22
CA PHE A 12 12.59 -11.33 9.97
C PHE A 12 11.92 -12.72 9.97
N THR A 13 12.62 -13.76 10.44
CA THR A 13 12.14 -15.15 10.36
C THR A 13 11.15 -15.49 11.46
N ASP A 14 11.37 -15.04 12.69
CA ASP A 14 10.54 -15.41 13.83
C ASP A 14 9.59 -14.27 14.21
N ARG A 15 10.09 -13.07 14.48
CA ARG A 15 9.24 -11.97 14.95
C ARG A 15 8.23 -11.53 13.90
N LEU A 16 8.66 -11.20 12.69
CA LEU A 16 7.75 -10.69 11.65
C LEU A 16 6.91 -11.81 11.05
N THR A 17 7.52 -12.93 10.69
CA THR A 17 6.83 -14.00 9.95
C THR A 17 5.99 -14.88 10.88
N ARG A 18 6.58 -15.48 11.93
CA ARG A 18 5.87 -16.44 12.79
C ARG A 18 5.01 -15.77 13.86
N GLN A 19 5.57 -14.83 14.61
CA GLN A 19 4.88 -14.23 15.76
C GLN A 19 3.86 -13.17 15.36
N ARG A 20 4.21 -12.28 14.43
CA ARG A 20 3.33 -11.18 14.01
C ARG A 20 2.51 -11.48 12.77
N ASN A 21 2.83 -12.55 12.03
CA ASN A 21 2.20 -12.87 10.76
C ASN A 21 2.10 -11.63 9.85
N ALA A 22 3.20 -10.87 9.77
CA ALA A 22 3.25 -9.61 9.08
C ALA A 22 3.04 -9.81 7.58
N SER A 23 2.37 -8.84 6.93
CA SER A 23 2.14 -8.95 5.49
C SER A 23 3.46 -8.98 4.71
N PRO A 24 3.51 -9.65 3.53
CA PRO A 24 4.70 -9.65 2.68
C PRO A 24 5.21 -8.24 2.35
N HIS A 25 4.30 -7.28 2.18
CA HIS A 25 4.62 -5.88 1.94
C HIS A 25 5.28 -5.21 3.15
N THR A 26 4.85 -5.55 4.38
CA THR A 26 5.51 -5.07 5.60
C THR A 26 6.92 -5.62 5.72
N ILE A 27 7.10 -6.91 5.46
CA ILE A 27 8.41 -7.57 5.46
C ILE A 27 9.34 -6.94 4.42
N ALA A 28 8.86 -6.75 3.18
CA ALA A 28 9.62 -6.11 2.11
C ALA A 28 10.01 -4.67 2.48
N GLY A 29 9.07 -3.86 2.99
CA GLY A 29 9.35 -2.50 3.42
C GLY A 29 10.39 -2.43 4.55
N TYR A 30 10.32 -3.34 5.52
CA TYR A 30 11.29 -3.39 6.62
C TYR A 30 12.66 -3.86 6.10
N ARG A 31 12.71 -4.91 5.28
CA ARG A 31 13.93 -5.40 4.64
C ARG A 31 14.63 -4.30 3.85
N ASP A 32 13.90 -3.58 3.03
CA ASP A 32 14.48 -2.53 2.17
C ASP A 32 14.98 -1.35 3.01
N THR A 33 14.35 -1.08 4.16
CA THR A 33 14.85 -0.10 5.13
C THR A 33 16.20 -0.53 5.69
N TRP A 34 16.29 -1.78 6.14
CA TRP A 34 17.50 -2.33 6.74
C TRP A 34 18.64 -2.44 5.72
N ARG A 35 18.35 -2.82 4.47
CA ARG A 35 19.35 -2.80 3.39
C ARG A 35 19.95 -1.42 3.18
N MET A 36 19.12 -0.37 3.13
CA MET A 36 19.61 1.01 2.99
C MET A 36 20.41 1.47 4.21
N LEU A 37 19.91 1.21 5.42
CA LEU A 37 20.59 1.62 6.64
C LEU A 37 21.96 0.95 6.78
N LEU A 38 22.06 -0.37 6.51
CA LEU A 38 23.32 -1.10 6.60
C LEU A 38 24.34 -0.62 5.56
N ALA A 39 23.90 -0.31 4.33
CA ALA A 39 24.77 0.27 3.31
C ALA A 39 25.27 1.66 3.71
N PHE A 40 24.38 2.50 4.24
CA PHE A 40 24.73 3.84 4.75
C PHE A 40 25.71 3.76 5.93
N ALA A 41 25.45 2.88 6.88
CA ALA A 41 26.31 2.65 8.04
C ALA A 41 27.72 2.23 7.59
N ALA A 42 27.82 1.24 6.72
CA ALA A 42 29.10 0.75 6.22
C ALA A 42 29.90 1.81 5.46
N ALA A 43 29.23 2.63 4.64
CA ALA A 43 29.88 3.73 3.93
C ALA A 43 30.43 4.80 4.90
N ARG A 44 29.76 5.03 6.04
CA ARG A 44 30.11 6.10 6.98
C ARG A 44 31.11 5.68 8.05
N THR A 45 31.10 4.42 8.48
CA THR A 45 32.03 3.88 9.49
C THR A 45 33.24 3.19 8.88
N GLY A 46 33.17 2.79 7.60
CA GLY A 46 34.17 1.93 6.97
C GLY A 46 34.08 0.46 7.41
N THR A 47 33.14 0.13 8.30
CA THR A 47 32.94 -1.23 8.82
C THR A 47 32.06 -2.02 7.87
N ALA A 48 32.50 -3.22 7.49
CA ALA A 48 31.69 -4.12 6.66
C ALA A 48 30.33 -4.42 7.34
N PRO A 49 29.21 -4.53 6.60
CA PRO A 49 27.89 -4.79 7.19
C PRO A 49 27.81 -6.02 8.11
N SER A 50 28.62 -7.05 7.84
CA SER A 50 28.71 -8.27 8.65
C SER A 50 29.43 -8.07 9.99
N MET A 51 30.16 -6.97 10.14
CA MET A 51 30.94 -6.62 11.32
C MET A 51 30.30 -5.48 12.13
N LEU A 52 29.16 -4.94 11.68
CA LEU A 52 28.38 -3.95 12.44
C LEU A 52 27.68 -4.61 13.62
N ASP A 53 27.66 -3.90 14.74
CA ASP A 53 26.93 -4.24 15.95
C ASP A 53 25.79 -3.26 16.25
N LEU A 54 24.98 -3.55 17.28
CA LEU A 54 23.85 -2.68 17.68
C LEU A 54 24.31 -1.29 18.10
N ASP A 55 25.47 -1.17 18.76
CA ASP A 55 26.02 0.11 19.22
C ASP A 55 26.57 0.97 18.07
N ASP A 56 27.01 0.35 16.98
CA ASP A 56 27.39 1.08 15.76
C ASP A 56 26.18 1.79 15.15
N LEU A 57 24.97 1.27 15.39
CA LEU A 57 23.70 1.83 14.93
C LEU A 57 23.05 2.75 15.98
N GLY A 58 23.86 3.49 16.72
CA GLY A 58 23.41 4.44 17.73
C GLY A 58 22.61 5.61 17.17
N ALA A 59 21.99 6.38 18.07
CA ALA A 59 21.11 7.49 17.71
C ALA A 59 21.73 8.54 16.75
N PRO A 60 23.02 8.93 16.86
CA PRO A 60 23.63 9.85 15.91
C PRO A 60 23.70 9.29 14.48
N LEU A 61 24.02 8.00 14.31
CA LEU A 61 24.06 7.37 12.99
C LEU A 61 22.65 7.27 12.39
N ILE A 62 21.67 6.87 13.20
CA ILE A 62 20.28 6.79 12.76
C ILE A 62 19.75 8.18 12.37
N ALA A 63 20.04 9.22 13.15
CA ALA A 63 19.68 10.60 12.80
C ALA A 63 20.30 11.01 11.46
N ALA A 64 21.61 10.79 11.27
CA ALA A 64 22.30 11.08 10.01
C ALA A 64 21.74 10.28 8.83
N PHE A 65 21.32 9.03 9.05
CA PHE A 65 20.65 8.23 8.01
C PHE A 65 19.29 8.83 7.63
N LEU A 66 18.51 9.30 8.61
CA LEU A 66 17.21 9.91 8.34
C LEU A 66 17.34 11.24 7.60
N ASP A 67 18.38 12.00 7.86
CA ASP A 67 18.69 13.25 7.14
C ASP A 67 19.15 12.94 5.71
N HIS A 68 20.02 11.94 5.53
CA HIS A 68 20.40 11.44 4.20
C HIS A 68 19.21 10.98 3.35
N LEU A 69 18.19 10.38 3.98
CA LEU A 69 16.96 10.00 3.26
C LEU A 69 16.22 11.22 2.68
N GLU A 70 16.23 12.35 3.37
CA GLU A 70 15.57 13.58 2.92
C GLU A 70 16.47 14.34 1.93
N ASP A 71 17.69 14.65 2.32
CA ASP A 71 18.55 15.61 1.63
C ASP A 71 19.17 15.02 0.35
N ASP A 72 19.72 13.80 0.43
CA ASP A 72 20.40 13.18 -0.71
C ASP A 72 19.45 12.35 -1.59
N ARG A 73 18.45 11.71 -0.97
CA ARG A 73 17.52 10.82 -1.69
C ARG A 73 16.17 11.48 -2.03
N GLY A 74 15.93 12.71 -1.59
CA GLY A 74 14.70 13.45 -1.87
C GLY A 74 13.43 12.78 -1.32
N ASN A 75 13.54 11.91 -0.32
CA ASN A 75 12.36 11.25 0.22
C ASN A 75 11.50 12.22 1.01
N SER A 76 10.18 12.11 0.85
CA SER A 76 9.25 12.82 1.73
C SER A 76 9.43 12.43 3.20
N VAL A 77 9.05 13.35 4.10
CA VAL A 77 9.01 13.11 5.55
C VAL A 77 8.17 11.88 5.91
N ARG A 78 7.12 11.59 5.14
CA ARG A 78 6.28 10.40 5.33
C ARG A 78 7.06 9.11 5.08
N THR A 79 7.83 9.06 4.00
CA THR A 79 8.71 7.93 3.69
C THR A 79 9.80 7.78 4.75
N ARG A 80 10.47 8.88 5.13
CA ARG A 80 11.44 8.92 6.24
C ARG A 80 10.86 8.32 7.53
N ASN A 81 9.68 8.77 7.96
CA ASN A 81 9.02 8.26 9.17
C ASN A 81 8.60 6.78 9.07
N THR A 82 8.28 6.31 7.86
CA THR A 82 8.02 4.88 7.61
C THR A 82 9.28 4.05 7.81
N ARG A 83 10.44 4.55 7.34
CA ARG A 83 11.75 3.91 7.59
C ARG A 83 12.11 3.93 9.08
N LEU A 84 11.91 5.06 9.76
CA LEU A 84 12.11 5.15 11.23
C LEU A 84 11.23 4.14 11.99
N SER A 85 9.98 3.93 11.56
CA SER A 85 9.08 2.95 12.18
C SER A 85 9.60 1.52 12.06
N ALA A 86 10.23 1.16 10.93
CA ALA A 86 10.87 -0.14 10.75
C ALA A 86 12.11 -0.29 11.66
N ILE A 87 12.91 0.77 11.81
CA ILE A 87 14.06 0.81 12.72
C ILE A 87 13.59 0.62 14.17
N HIS A 88 12.63 1.42 14.64
CA HIS A 88 12.03 1.28 15.97
C HIS A 88 11.43 -0.12 16.19
N SER A 89 10.91 -0.77 15.15
CA SER A 89 10.38 -2.11 15.28
C SER A 89 11.47 -3.16 15.57
N LEU A 90 12.66 -3.05 14.98
CA LEU A 90 13.78 -3.92 15.32
C LEU A 90 14.30 -3.59 16.73
N PHE A 91 14.54 -2.30 17.03
CA PHE A 91 15.12 -1.91 18.32
C PHE A 91 14.21 -2.28 19.51
N ARG A 92 12.89 -2.23 19.35
CA ARG A 92 11.95 -2.79 20.36
C ARG A 92 12.04 -4.30 20.51
N TYR A 93 12.39 -5.02 19.45
CA TYR A 93 12.61 -6.46 19.52
C TYR A 93 13.97 -6.78 20.17
N ALA A 94 15.02 -6.06 19.77
CA ALA A 94 16.36 -6.17 20.37
C ALA A 94 16.35 -5.86 21.88
N ALA A 95 15.55 -4.89 22.32
CA ALA A 95 15.39 -4.55 23.74
C ALA A 95 14.98 -5.73 24.63
N LEU A 96 14.30 -6.74 24.06
CA LEU A 96 13.86 -7.93 24.79
C LEU A 96 14.95 -8.99 24.96
N ILE A 97 16.04 -8.88 24.18
CA ILE A 97 17.05 -9.94 24.02
C ILE A 97 18.43 -9.44 24.46
N HIS A 98 18.69 -8.13 24.32
CA HIS A 98 19.99 -7.51 24.48
C HIS A 98 19.98 -6.39 25.54
N PRO A 99 19.80 -6.73 26.83
CA PRO A 99 19.85 -5.74 27.91
C PRO A 99 21.20 -5.02 28.01
N GLU A 100 22.29 -5.65 27.58
CA GLU A 100 23.64 -5.05 27.51
C GLU A 100 23.71 -3.82 26.60
N HIS A 101 22.81 -3.71 25.61
CA HIS A 101 22.71 -2.57 24.69
C HIS A 101 21.58 -1.59 25.06
N ALA A 102 20.99 -1.68 26.26
CA ALA A 102 19.79 -0.93 26.64
C ALA A 102 19.94 0.60 26.50
N GLN A 103 21.12 1.16 26.78
CA GLN A 103 21.37 2.59 26.64
C GLN A 103 21.30 3.03 25.17
N SER A 104 22.00 2.35 24.27
CA SER A 104 21.97 2.64 22.82
C SER A 104 20.57 2.45 22.26
N ILE A 105 19.91 1.36 22.63
CA ILE A 105 18.55 1.03 22.18
C ILE A 105 17.55 2.10 22.62
N SER A 106 17.55 2.50 23.89
CA SER A 106 16.63 3.52 24.41
C SER A 106 16.82 4.86 23.71
N ARG A 107 18.06 5.26 23.40
CA ARG A 107 18.35 6.49 22.65
C ARG A 107 17.84 6.45 21.21
N VAL A 108 17.97 5.31 20.52
CA VAL A 108 17.41 5.15 19.17
C VAL A 108 15.88 5.22 19.21
N LEU A 109 15.25 4.55 20.17
CA LEU A 109 13.80 4.56 20.33
C LEU A 109 13.23 5.94 20.72
N ALA A 110 14.05 6.81 21.31
CA ALA A 110 13.70 8.18 21.65
C ALA A 110 13.70 9.15 20.45
N ILE A 111 14.19 8.74 19.28
CA ILE A 111 14.19 9.59 18.07
C ILE A 111 12.74 9.85 17.66
N PRO A 112 12.26 11.10 17.67
CA PRO A 112 10.88 11.39 17.32
C PRO A 112 10.67 11.31 15.80
N PRO A 113 9.47 10.91 15.34
CA PRO A 113 9.10 11.12 13.94
C PRO A 113 9.04 12.63 13.64
N LYS A 114 9.52 13.02 12.46
CA LYS A 114 9.47 14.42 12.02
C LYS A 114 8.03 14.78 11.67
N ARG A 115 7.54 15.93 12.14
CA ARG A 115 6.20 16.42 11.80
C ARG A 115 6.14 16.73 10.30
N PHE A 116 5.00 16.48 9.70
CA PHE A 116 4.75 16.78 8.29
C PHE A 116 3.29 17.16 8.11
N ASP A 117 3.05 18.04 7.15
CA ASP A 117 1.70 18.41 6.78
C ASP A 117 1.00 17.22 6.12
N ARG A 118 -0.16 16.87 6.65
CA ARG A 118 -1.02 15.90 5.99
C ARG A 118 -1.73 16.65 4.87
N ALA A 119 -1.33 16.36 3.64
CA ALA A 119 -2.08 16.82 2.47
C ALA A 119 -3.57 16.54 2.67
N LEU A 120 -4.41 17.54 2.40
CA LEU A 120 -5.85 17.36 2.43
C LEU A 120 -6.18 16.24 1.44
N ILE A 121 -6.99 15.27 1.87
CA ILE A 121 -7.37 14.16 0.98
C ILE A 121 -8.21 14.78 -0.13
N CYS A 122 -7.68 14.76 -1.36
CA CYS A 122 -8.42 15.11 -2.55
C CYS A 122 -9.58 14.13 -2.73
N TYR A 123 -10.77 14.65 -3.03
CA TYR A 123 -11.98 13.87 -3.28
C TYR A 123 -12.70 14.40 -4.52
N LEU A 124 -13.44 13.52 -5.20
CA LEU A 124 -14.29 13.89 -6.32
C LEU A 124 -15.68 14.29 -5.81
N THR A 125 -16.21 15.36 -6.38
CA THR A 125 -17.61 15.77 -6.26
C THR A 125 -18.47 14.94 -7.20
N GLU A 126 -19.80 14.97 -7.00
CA GLU A 126 -20.73 14.20 -7.85
C GLU A 126 -20.63 14.55 -9.35
N PRO A 127 -20.57 15.83 -9.78
CA PRO A 127 -20.36 16.15 -11.20
C PRO A 127 -19.03 15.66 -11.77
N GLU A 128 -17.97 15.64 -10.94
CA GLU A 128 -16.65 15.15 -11.36
C GLU A 128 -16.63 13.63 -11.51
N VAL A 129 -17.34 12.91 -10.64
CA VAL A 129 -17.56 11.46 -10.76
C VAL A 129 -18.35 11.15 -12.04
N GLU A 130 -19.43 11.88 -12.29
CA GLU A 130 -20.25 11.71 -13.50
C GLU A 130 -19.43 11.95 -14.76
N ALA A 131 -18.64 13.04 -14.79
CA ALA A 131 -17.73 13.33 -15.89
C ALA A 131 -16.70 12.22 -16.09
N LEU A 132 -16.10 11.71 -15.01
CA LEU A 132 -15.15 10.59 -15.08
C LEU A 132 -15.80 9.33 -15.68
N LEU A 133 -16.98 8.95 -15.21
CA LEU A 133 -17.69 7.76 -15.70
C LEU A 133 -18.14 7.91 -17.16
N ALA A 134 -18.56 9.11 -17.56
CA ALA A 134 -19.02 9.40 -18.92
C ALA A 134 -17.92 9.22 -20.00
N THR A 135 -16.64 9.37 -19.63
CA THR A 135 -15.51 9.16 -20.56
C THR A 135 -15.23 7.69 -20.90
N CYS A 136 -15.84 6.76 -20.17
CA CYS A 136 -15.67 5.33 -20.45
C CYS A 136 -16.42 4.95 -21.73
N ASP A 137 -15.69 4.63 -22.81
CA ASP A 137 -16.28 4.13 -24.06
C ASP A 137 -16.96 2.75 -23.87
N GLN A 138 -18.27 2.76 -23.66
CA GLN A 138 -19.06 1.55 -23.44
C GLN A 138 -19.31 0.73 -24.72
N THR A 139 -18.88 1.21 -25.90
CA THR A 139 -18.93 0.39 -27.13
C THR A 139 -17.82 -0.66 -27.12
N ALA A 140 -16.67 -0.34 -26.52
CA ALA A 140 -15.55 -1.25 -26.35
C ALA A 140 -15.66 -2.10 -25.08
N TRP A 141 -15.23 -3.37 -25.16
CA TRP A 141 -15.20 -4.28 -24.01
C TRP A 141 -14.41 -3.71 -22.82
N THR A 142 -13.24 -3.09 -23.09
CA THR A 142 -12.41 -2.49 -22.03
C THR A 142 -13.08 -1.29 -21.36
N GLY A 143 -13.86 -0.50 -22.11
CA GLY A 143 -14.54 0.65 -21.52
C GLY A 143 -15.76 0.24 -20.71
N ARG A 144 -16.50 -0.81 -21.08
CA ARG A 144 -17.54 -1.39 -20.20
C ARG A 144 -16.97 -1.97 -18.91
N ARG A 145 -15.84 -2.68 -19.00
CA ARG A 145 -15.11 -3.17 -17.82
C ARG A 145 -14.75 -2.01 -16.90
N ASP A 146 -14.12 -0.98 -17.46
CA ASP A 146 -13.61 0.13 -16.66
C ASP A 146 -14.73 1.01 -16.10
N HIS A 147 -15.81 1.24 -16.85
CA HIS A 147 -17.02 1.89 -16.35
C HIS A 147 -17.59 1.15 -15.14
N THR A 148 -17.77 -0.17 -15.26
CA THR A 148 -18.30 -1.00 -14.16
C THR A 148 -17.35 -0.98 -12.95
N MET A 149 -16.04 -1.06 -13.19
CA MET A 149 -15.01 -1.03 -12.16
C MET A 149 -14.99 0.30 -11.42
N LEU A 150 -14.99 1.43 -12.13
CA LEU A 150 -14.98 2.77 -11.54
C LEU A 150 -16.29 3.09 -10.81
N LEU A 151 -17.44 2.71 -11.39
CA LEU A 151 -18.74 2.89 -10.74
C LEU A 151 -18.78 2.14 -9.40
N LEU A 152 -18.33 0.88 -9.39
CA LEU A 152 -18.24 0.11 -8.16
C LEU A 152 -17.29 0.76 -7.15
N ASP A 153 -16.10 1.19 -7.60
CA ASP A 153 -15.08 1.78 -6.72
C ASP A 153 -15.57 3.08 -6.08
N VAL A 154 -16.17 3.98 -6.86
CA VAL A 154 -16.78 5.23 -6.37
C VAL A 154 -17.85 4.95 -5.33
N GLN A 155 -18.73 3.97 -5.60
CA GLN A 155 -19.85 3.68 -4.70
C GLN A 155 -19.41 3.01 -3.39
N THR A 156 -18.36 2.19 -3.45
CA THR A 156 -17.96 1.32 -2.32
C THR A 156 -16.72 1.81 -1.58
N GLY A 157 -15.93 2.71 -2.16
CA GLY A 157 -14.68 3.21 -1.60
C GLY A 157 -13.68 2.08 -1.33
N LEU A 158 -13.64 1.07 -2.19
CA LEU A 158 -12.72 -0.05 -2.04
C LEU A 158 -11.27 0.43 -2.17
N ARG A 159 -10.35 -0.23 -1.45
CA ARG A 159 -8.93 -0.02 -1.74
C ARG A 159 -8.62 -0.67 -3.07
N ILE A 160 -7.68 -0.12 -3.84
CA ILE A 160 -7.24 -0.72 -5.12
C ILE A 160 -6.88 -2.21 -4.96
N SER A 161 -6.25 -2.63 -3.85
CA SER A 161 -5.95 -4.05 -3.60
C SER A 161 -7.19 -4.91 -3.37
N GLU A 162 -8.23 -4.35 -2.76
CA GLU A 162 -9.52 -5.02 -2.56
C GLU A 162 -10.24 -5.13 -3.91
N LEU A 163 -10.28 -4.05 -4.70
CA LEU A 163 -10.85 -4.01 -6.05
C LEU A 163 -10.21 -5.02 -7.02
N ILE A 164 -8.87 -5.12 -7.03
CA ILE A 164 -8.13 -6.10 -7.84
C ILE A 164 -8.45 -7.54 -7.43
N GLY A 165 -8.67 -7.75 -6.13
CA GLY A 165 -8.91 -9.07 -5.55
C GLY A 165 -10.35 -9.54 -5.66
N LEU A 166 -11.29 -8.71 -6.09
CA LEU A 166 -12.69 -9.09 -6.21
C LEU A 166 -12.88 -10.19 -7.26
N THR A 167 -13.77 -11.12 -6.92
CA THR A 167 -14.19 -12.23 -7.76
C THR A 167 -15.71 -12.22 -7.93
N PRO A 168 -16.27 -12.93 -8.93
CA PRO A 168 -17.72 -13.09 -9.04
C PRO A 168 -18.38 -13.68 -7.79
N ALA A 169 -17.68 -14.52 -7.01
CA ALA A 169 -18.21 -15.08 -5.77
C ALA A 169 -18.43 -14.02 -4.67
N ASP A 170 -17.75 -12.88 -4.76
CA ASP A 170 -17.86 -11.78 -3.79
C ASP A 170 -19.04 -10.85 -4.07
N VAL A 171 -19.72 -11.02 -5.22
CA VAL A 171 -20.79 -10.13 -5.69
C VAL A 171 -22.15 -10.80 -5.55
N HIS A 172 -22.96 -10.30 -4.62
CA HIS A 172 -24.31 -10.80 -4.37
C HIS A 172 -25.33 -9.83 -4.98
N LEU A 173 -25.99 -10.23 -6.08
CA LEU A 173 -26.96 -9.38 -6.80
C LEU A 173 -28.44 -9.73 -6.52
N GLY A 174 -28.70 -10.57 -5.51
CA GLY A 174 -30.04 -10.98 -5.08
C GLY A 174 -30.78 -9.91 -4.26
N VAL A 175 -31.62 -10.35 -3.32
CA VAL A 175 -32.22 -9.48 -2.31
C VAL A 175 -31.12 -9.01 -1.35
N GLY A 176 -31.06 -7.71 -1.06
CA GLY A 176 -29.97 -7.12 -0.28
C GLY A 176 -28.64 -7.15 -1.04
N ALA A 177 -28.63 -6.63 -2.27
CA ALA A 177 -27.44 -6.67 -3.13
C ALA A 177 -26.23 -6.00 -2.46
N HIS A 178 -25.10 -6.69 -2.42
CA HIS A 178 -23.88 -6.24 -1.76
C HIS A 178 -22.63 -6.88 -2.35
N VAL A 179 -21.48 -6.26 -2.09
CA VAL A 179 -20.16 -6.84 -2.36
C VAL A 179 -19.48 -7.17 -1.04
N VAL A 180 -18.95 -8.37 -0.92
CA VAL A 180 -18.09 -8.78 0.20
C VAL A 180 -16.65 -8.42 -0.14
N CYS A 181 -15.93 -7.82 0.80
CA CYS A 181 -14.51 -7.52 0.58
C CYS A 181 -13.65 -7.90 1.79
N HIS A 182 -12.47 -8.43 1.48
CA HIS A 182 -11.48 -8.86 2.46
C HIS A 182 -10.42 -7.76 2.64
N GLY A 183 -10.59 -6.93 3.67
CA GLY A 183 -9.78 -5.73 3.87
C GLY A 183 -8.51 -5.92 4.71
N LYS A 184 -7.77 -4.82 4.87
CA LYS A 184 -6.55 -4.75 5.69
C LYS A 184 -6.81 -5.27 7.12
N GLY A 185 -6.00 -6.24 7.55
CA GLY A 185 -6.16 -6.90 8.85
C GLY A 185 -7.06 -8.14 8.81
N ARG A 186 -7.37 -8.67 7.62
CA ARG A 186 -8.24 -9.85 7.43
C ARG A 186 -9.65 -9.64 7.98
N LYS A 187 -10.19 -8.42 7.83
CA LYS A 187 -11.56 -8.10 8.23
C LYS A 187 -12.46 -8.13 7.00
N GLU A 188 -13.56 -8.85 7.11
CA GLU A 188 -14.62 -8.87 6.12
C GLU A 188 -15.61 -7.74 6.36
N ARG A 189 -16.06 -7.11 5.28
CA ARG A 189 -17.21 -6.20 5.30
C ARG A 189 -18.06 -6.43 4.07
N ALA A 190 -19.38 -6.42 4.25
CA ALA A 190 -20.35 -6.39 3.18
C ALA A 190 -20.75 -4.93 2.91
N ILE A 191 -20.68 -4.50 1.66
CA ILE A 191 -20.99 -3.14 1.23
C ILE A 191 -22.23 -3.19 0.34
N PRO A 192 -23.37 -2.58 0.75
CA PRO A 192 -24.58 -2.55 -0.06
C PRO A 192 -24.38 -1.89 -1.42
N LEU A 193 -25.07 -2.39 -2.44
CA LEU A 193 -25.08 -1.86 -3.80
C LEU A 193 -26.34 -1.03 -4.08
N THR A 194 -26.19 0.07 -4.80
CA THR A 194 -27.34 0.81 -5.35
C THR A 194 -28.00 0.01 -6.46
N THR A 195 -29.24 0.38 -6.81
CA THR A 195 -29.99 -0.26 -7.91
C THR A 195 -29.23 -0.15 -9.24
N ASP A 196 -28.61 1.01 -9.50
CA ASP A 196 -27.89 1.27 -10.75
C ASP A 196 -26.61 0.45 -10.84
N THR A 197 -25.78 0.45 -9.79
CA THR A 197 -24.56 -0.36 -9.75
C THR A 197 -24.88 -1.85 -9.83
N ARG A 198 -25.96 -2.30 -9.18
CA ARG A 198 -26.46 -3.68 -9.30
C ARG A 198 -26.83 -4.02 -10.74
N ALA A 199 -27.47 -3.11 -11.47
CA ALA A 199 -27.85 -3.33 -12.87
C ALA A 199 -26.61 -3.41 -13.78
N VAL A 200 -25.65 -2.48 -13.61
CA VAL A 200 -24.40 -2.47 -14.39
C VAL A 200 -23.58 -3.73 -14.11
N LEU A 201 -23.41 -4.13 -12.86
CA LEU A 201 -22.72 -5.37 -12.49
C LEU A 201 -23.41 -6.62 -13.05
N ARG A 202 -24.75 -6.66 -13.05
CA ARG A 202 -25.50 -7.77 -13.62
C ARG A 202 -25.22 -7.91 -15.12
N ASN A 203 -25.24 -6.80 -15.85
CA ASN A 203 -24.96 -6.80 -17.28
C ASN A 203 -23.51 -7.22 -17.56
N TRP A 204 -22.55 -6.68 -16.79
CA TRP A 204 -21.15 -7.06 -16.88
C TRP A 204 -20.92 -8.57 -16.68
N LEU A 205 -21.50 -9.16 -15.63
CA LEU A 205 -21.37 -10.60 -15.35
C LEU A 205 -22.08 -11.48 -16.39
N ALA A 206 -23.15 -10.99 -17.01
CA ALA A 206 -23.85 -11.70 -18.09
C ALA A 206 -23.02 -11.68 -19.39
N GLU A 207 -22.40 -10.55 -19.72
CA GLU A 207 -21.51 -10.40 -20.87
C GLU A 207 -20.16 -11.11 -20.69
N HIS A 208 -19.70 -11.20 -19.45
CA HIS A 208 -18.42 -11.81 -19.08
C HIS A 208 -18.60 -12.94 -18.07
N PRO A 209 -19.16 -14.09 -18.49
CA PRO A 209 -19.30 -15.25 -17.63
C PRO A 209 -17.91 -15.78 -17.26
N ALA A 210 -17.58 -15.68 -15.98
CA ALA A 210 -16.31 -16.11 -15.42
C ALA A 210 -16.53 -17.05 -14.23
N GLY A 211 -15.55 -17.91 -13.95
CA GLY A 211 -15.59 -18.80 -12.80
C GLY A 211 -15.66 -18.02 -11.47
N PRO A 212 -16.14 -18.65 -10.39
CA PRO A 212 -16.35 -17.96 -9.11
C PRO A 212 -15.07 -17.36 -8.51
N THR A 213 -13.90 -17.90 -8.86
CA THR A 213 -12.58 -17.45 -8.39
C THR A 213 -11.81 -16.64 -9.42
N ALA A 214 -12.39 -16.40 -10.60
CA ALA A 214 -11.78 -15.55 -11.62
C ALA A 214 -11.77 -14.09 -11.16
N PRO A 215 -10.84 -13.25 -11.66
CA PRO A 215 -10.90 -11.82 -11.40
C PRO A 215 -12.19 -11.22 -11.95
N LEU A 216 -12.90 -10.45 -11.13
CA LEU A 216 -14.13 -9.75 -11.55
C LEU A 216 -13.86 -8.75 -12.68
N PHE A 217 -12.69 -8.09 -12.65
CA PHE A 217 -12.22 -7.16 -13.68
C PHE A 217 -10.88 -7.63 -14.26
N PRO A 218 -10.90 -8.48 -15.30
CA PRO A 218 -9.68 -8.99 -15.91
C PRO A 218 -9.02 -7.99 -16.86
N SER A 219 -7.72 -8.17 -17.05
CA SER A 219 -6.99 -7.66 -18.22
C SER A 219 -7.50 -8.32 -19.51
N ARG A 220 -7.08 -7.80 -20.68
CA ARG A 220 -7.38 -8.42 -21.99
C ARG A 220 -6.89 -9.87 -22.11
N GLN A 221 -5.96 -10.29 -21.25
CA GLN A 221 -5.41 -11.65 -21.20
C GLN A 221 -6.12 -12.54 -20.16
N GLY A 222 -7.21 -12.08 -19.53
CA GLY A 222 -7.93 -12.82 -18.48
C GLY A 222 -7.26 -12.83 -17.11
N ARG A 223 -6.10 -12.17 -16.96
CA ARG A 223 -5.37 -12.08 -15.68
C ARG A 223 -5.86 -10.91 -14.82
N PRO A 224 -5.70 -10.96 -13.49
CA PRO A 224 -5.98 -9.81 -12.62
C PRO A 224 -5.23 -8.56 -13.08
N LEU A 225 -5.88 -7.41 -13.00
CA LEU A 225 -5.22 -6.13 -13.24
C LEU A 225 -4.17 -5.85 -12.16
N SER A 226 -3.03 -5.29 -12.56
CA SER A 226 -2.05 -4.78 -11.58
C SER A 226 -2.51 -3.43 -11.03
N ARG A 227 -1.95 -3.04 -9.87
CA ARG A 227 -2.15 -1.71 -9.29
C ARG A 227 -1.83 -0.61 -10.29
N ASP A 228 -0.67 -0.69 -10.93
CA ASP A 228 -0.22 0.27 -11.93
C ASP A 228 -1.12 0.27 -13.18
N ALA A 229 -1.72 -0.87 -13.53
CA ALA A 229 -2.69 -0.92 -14.62
C ALA A 229 -3.95 -0.12 -14.28
N ILE A 230 -4.52 -0.31 -13.08
CA ILE A 230 -5.68 0.46 -12.63
C ILE A 230 -5.35 1.94 -12.52
N GLU A 231 -4.21 2.29 -11.91
CA GLU A 231 -3.75 3.68 -11.79
C GLU A 231 -3.67 4.36 -13.17
N ARG A 232 -3.06 3.71 -14.16
CA ARG A 232 -3.03 4.22 -15.54
C ARG A 232 -4.42 4.37 -16.16
N ARG A 233 -5.38 3.48 -15.87
CA ARG A 233 -6.75 3.62 -16.37
C ARG A 233 -7.44 4.82 -15.72
N ILE A 234 -7.32 4.99 -14.41
CA ILE A 234 -7.86 6.15 -13.68
C ILE A 234 -7.25 7.44 -14.22
N THR A 235 -5.92 7.53 -14.35
CA THR A 235 -5.25 8.71 -14.91
C THR A 235 -5.70 9.02 -16.33
N HIS A 236 -5.88 7.98 -17.17
CA HIS A 236 -6.37 8.15 -18.53
C HIS A 236 -7.78 8.76 -18.55
N TYR A 237 -8.71 8.22 -17.77
CA TYR A 237 -10.08 8.73 -17.71
C TYR A 237 -10.17 10.10 -17.04
N ALA A 238 -9.37 10.37 -16.01
CA ALA A 238 -9.29 11.68 -15.38
C ALA A 238 -8.79 12.75 -16.37
N ALA A 239 -7.78 12.43 -17.18
CA ALA A 239 -7.26 13.34 -18.21
C ALA A 239 -8.27 13.61 -19.34
N LEU A 240 -9.10 12.62 -19.71
CA LEU A 240 -10.20 12.83 -20.64
C LEU A 240 -11.30 13.70 -20.01
N ALA A 241 -11.71 13.38 -18.78
CA ALA A 241 -12.80 14.06 -18.11
C ALA A 241 -12.46 15.51 -17.79
N ALA A 242 -11.18 15.84 -17.55
CA ALA A 242 -10.71 17.19 -17.33
C ALA A 242 -10.93 18.13 -18.53
N GLN A 243 -11.08 17.59 -19.75
CA GLN A 243 -11.38 18.40 -20.95
C GLN A 243 -12.76 19.05 -20.86
N ASP A 244 -13.73 18.35 -20.27
CA ASP A 244 -15.11 18.82 -20.12
C ASP A 244 -15.39 19.34 -18.69
N CYS A 245 -14.68 18.83 -17.67
CA CYS A 245 -14.82 19.18 -16.27
C CYS A 245 -13.50 19.75 -15.71
N HIS A 246 -13.31 21.06 -15.85
CA HIS A 246 -12.05 21.74 -15.55
C HIS A 246 -11.61 21.60 -14.08
N SER A 247 -12.52 21.38 -13.13
CA SER A 247 -12.16 21.19 -11.71
C SER A 247 -11.37 19.91 -11.43
N LEU A 248 -11.32 18.98 -12.40
CA LEU A 248 -10.46 17.80 -12.35
C LEU A 248 -8.99 18.09 -12.65
N HIS A 249 -8.63 19.24 -13.22
CA HIS A 249 -7.22 19.54 -13.53
C HIS A 249 -6.33 19.65 -12.30
N ASP A 250 -6.92 20.05 -11.16
CA ASP A 250 -6.20 20.30 -9.91
C ASP A 250 -6.28 19.12 -8.92
N LYS A 251 -6.75 17.95 -9.37
CA LYS A 251 -7.06 16.77 -8.54
C LYS A 251 -6.30 15.51 -8.95
#